data_AF-A0A7I8IFT7-F1
#
_entry.id   AF-A0A7I8IFT7-F1
#
_cell.length_a   1.000
_cell.length_b   1.000
_cell.length_c   1.000
_cell.angle_alpha   90.00
_cell.angle_beta   90.00
_cell.angle_gamma   90.00
#
_symmetry.space_group_name_H-M   'P 1'
#
loop_
_entity.id
_entity.type
_entity.pdbx_description
1 polymer ?
#
loop_
_entity_poly.entity_id
_entity_poly.type
_entity_poly.pdbx_seq_one_letter_code
_entity_poly.pdbx_strand_id
1 'polypeptide(L)'
;MLSMEGEALEWYLWMEDRFPFRDWHDFKSQLNKRFKTSEMESSLQQLMRLQQATSIREYMAEFERIAVFLPHINIEVLEDAFLRGLKPDIRSELTMHKPLGLRKTMDLSIQAKIHLRKIRNDRN
;
A
#
# COMPACT_ATOMS: atom_id res chain seq x y z
N MET A 1 -23.82 13.08 -10.70
CA MET A 1 -24.93 12.28 -10.14
C MET A 1 -24.28 11.12 -9.40
N LEU A 2 -24.31 11.10 -8.07
CA LEU A 2 -23.86 9.92 -7.32
C LEU A 2 -25.02 8.93 -7.33
N SER A 3 -24.87 7.85 -8.08
CA SER A 3 -25.82 6.72 -8.09
C SER A 3 -25.12 5.54 -7.43
N MET A 4 -25.83 4.84 -6.53
CA MET A 4 -25.41 3.52 -6.07
C MET A 4 -25.91 2.50 -7.09
N GLU A 5 -25.05 1.59 -7.51
CA GLU A 5 -25.36 0.57 -8.52
C GLU A 5 -24.87 -0.80 -8.04
N GLY A 6 -25.48 -1.86 -8.57
CA GLY A 6 -25.12 -3.25 -8.24
C GLY A 6 -25.25 -3.57 -6.75
N GLU A 7 -24.27 -4.30 -6.20
CA GLU A 7 -24.27 -4.79 -4.80
C GLU A 7 -24.48 -3.66 -3.79
N ALA A 8 -23.97 -2.45 -4.07
CA ALA A 8 -24.12 -1.29 -3.18
C ALA A 8 -25.57 -0.83 -3.07
N LEU A 9 -26.35 -0.89 -4.17
CA LEU A 9 -27.76 -0.54 -4.19
C LEU A 9 -28.60 -1.61 -3.47
N GLU A 10 -28.33 -2.88 -3.74
CA GLU A 10 -29.03 -4.01 -3.10
C GLU A 10 -28.83 -3.98 -1.58
N TRP A 11 -27.59 -3.74 -1.13
CA TRP A 11 -27.27 -3.56 0.28
C TRP A 11 -27.98 -2.35 0.89
N TYR A 12 -27.98 -1.20 0.19
CA TYR A 12 -28.64 0.01 0.66
C TYR A 12 -30.13 -0.24 0.91
N LEU A 13 -30.83 -0.79 -0.07
CA LEU A 13 -32.26 -1.09 0.03
C LEU A 13 -32.57 -2.08 1.15
N TRP A 14 -31.74 -3.11 1.32
CA TRP A 14 -31.87 -4.08 2.41
C TRP A 14 -31.67 -3.45 3.80
N MET A 15 -30.67 -2.57 3.93
CA MET A 15 -30.42 -1.84 5.17
C MET A 15 -31.54 -0.84 5.47
N GLU A 16 -32.03 -0.11 4.48
CA GLU A 16 -33.11 0.86 4.66
C GLU A 16 -34.41 0.19 5.13
N ASP A 17 -34.74 -0.99 4.61
CA ASP A 17 -35.92 -1.78 5.01
C ASP A 17 -35.81 -2.34 6.44
N ARG A 18 -34.63 -2.83 6.84
CA ARG A 18 -34.45 -3.60 8.08
C ARG A 18 -33.84 -2.81 9.24
N PHE A 19 -32.96 -1.86 8.92
CA PHE A 19 -32.16 -1.07 9.85
C PHE A 19 -32.00 0.36 9.32
N PRO A 20 -33.08 1.18 9.32
CA PRO A 20 -33.05 2.52 8.78
C PRO A 20 -31.91 3.34 9.40
N PHE A 21 -31.17 4.04 8.55
CA PHE A 21 -30.07 4.90 8.99
C PHE A 21 -30.61 6.07 9.80
N ARG A 22 -29.98 6.35 10.94
CA ARG A 22 -30.41 7.45 11.83
C ARG A 22 -30.09 8.82 11.24
N ASP A 23 -28.93 8.91 10.60
CA ASP A 23 -28.41 10.11 9.97
C ASP A 23 -27.34 9.75 8.94
N TRP A 24 -26.79 10.76 8.29
CA TRP A 24 -25.71 10.59 7.30
C TRP A 24 -24.42 10.01 7.88
N HIS A 25 -24.14 10.24 9.17
CA HIS A 25 -22.94 9.70 9.82
C HIS A 25 -23.08 8.19 10.02
N ASP A 26 -24.23 7.73 10.50
CA ASP A 26 -24.59 6.33 10.66
C ASP A 26 -24.56 5.58 9.31
N PHE A 27 -25.18 6.15 8.27
CA PHE A 27 -25.08 5.62 6.91
C PHE A 27 -23.64 5.43 6.45
N LYS A 28 -22.80 6.47 6.56
CA LYS A 28 -21.38 6.39 6.19
C LYS A 28 -20.63 5.36 7.01
N SER A 29 -20.93 5.24 8.31
CA SER A 29 -20.30 4.26 9.19
C SER A 29 -20.61 2.83 8.74
N GLN A 30 -21.88 2.54 8.48
CA GLN A 30 -22.34 1.22 8.04
C GLN A 30 -21.85 0.88 6.62
N LEU A 31 -21.83 1.87 5.72
CA LEU A 31 -21.24 1.75 4.39
C LEU A 31 -19.76 1.38 4.48
N ASN A 32 -18.99 2.13 5.28
CA ASN A 32 -17.59 1.81 5.51
C ASN A 32 -17.43 0.42 6.14
N LYS A 33 -18.26 0.04 7.10
CA LYS A 33 -18.17 -1.27 7.74
C LYS A 33 -18.39 -2.43 6.76
N ARG A 34 -19.29 -2.27 5.79
CA ARG A 34 -19.61 -3.30 4.79
C ARG A 34 -18.61 -3.36 3.64
N PHE A 35 -18.07 -2.22 3.19
CA PHE A 35 -17.28 -2.14 1.97
C PHE A 35 -15.80 -1.75 2.17
N LYS A 36 -15.46 -1.07 3.28
CA LYS A 36 -14.08 -0.60 3.53
C LYS A 36 -13.17 -1.70 4.06
N THR A 37 -13.70 -2.69 4.78
CA THR A 37 -12.91 -3.79 5.35
C THR A 37 -12.32 -4.69 4.27
N SER A 38 -13.09 -5.00 3.22
CA SER A 38 -12.62 -5.78 2.07
C SER A 38 -11.54 -5.05 1.28
N GLU A 39 -11.65 -3.73 1.12
CA GLU A 39 -10.68 -2.93 0.38
C GLU A 39 -9.37 -2.72 1.16
N MET A 40 -9.44 -2.51 2.49
CA MET A 40 -8.25 -2.36 3.33
C MET A 40 -7.47 -3.66 3.50
N GLU A 41 -8.16 -4.77 3.78
CA GLU A 41 -7.52 -6.09 3.85
C GLU A 41 -6.91 -6.47 2.50
N SER A 42 -7.61 -6.19 1.40
CA SER A 42 -7.09 -6.35 0.04
C SER A 42 -5.85 -5.49 -0.19
N SER A 43 -5.87 -4.22 0.23
CA SER A 43 -4.73 -3.29 0.07
C SER A 43 -3.51 -3.70 0.88
N LEU A 44 -3.69 -4.15 2.13
CA LEU A 44 -2.58 -4.65 2.95
C LEU A 44 -1.99 -5.93 2.35
N GLN A 45 -2.84 -6.86 1.89
CA GLN A 45 -2.37 -8.06 1.19
C GLN A 45 -1.63 -7.72 -0.10
N GLN A 46 -2.12 -6.75 -0.86
CA GLN A 46 -1.49 -6.26 -2.08
C GLN A 46 -0.12 -5.63 -1.77
N LEU A 47 -0.03 -4.79 -0.73
CA LEU A 47 1.22 -4.18 -0.28
C LEU A 47 2.24 -5.25 0.13
N MET A 48 1.83 -6.25 0.91
CA MET A 48 2.73 -7.31 1.39
C MET A 48 3.20 -8.25 0.27
N ARG A 49 2.45 -8.35 -0.83
CA ARG A 49 2.81 -9.11 -2.03
C ARG A 49 3.54 -8.29 -3.07
N LEU A 50 3.59 -6.97 -2.92
CA LEU A 50 4.21 -6.09 -3.91
C LEU A 50 5.71 -6.40 -4.01
N GLN A 51 6.19 -6.59 -5.24
CA GLN A 51 7.59 -6.85 -5.54
C GLN A 51 8.07 -5.91 -6.64
N GLN A 52 9.31 -5.47 -6.53
CA GLN A 52 9.97 -4.64 -7.53
C GLN A 52 10.26 -5.46 -8.79
N ALA A 53 9.40 -5.36 -9.80
CA ALA A 53 9.61 -6.00 -11.10
C ALA A 53 10.62 -5.22 -11.97
N THR A 54 10.41 -3.91 -12.10
CA THR A 54 11.08 -3.04 -13.06
C THR A 54 12.01 -2.03 -12.38
N SER A 55 11.72 -0.73 -12.50
CA SER A 55 12.48 0.35 -11.91
C SER A 55 12.10 0.58 -10.43
N ILE A 56 13.03 1.12 -9.64
CA ILE A 56 12.73 1.49 -8.25
C ILE A 56 11.66 2.58 -8.22
N ARG A 57 11.69 3.52 -9.19
CA ARG A 57 10.72 4.61 -9.25
C ARG A 57 9.30 4.09 -9.51
N GLU A 58 9.13 3.14 -10.42
CA GLU A 58 7.83 2.49 -10.65
C GLU A 58 7.37 1.71 -9.42
N TYR A 59 8.27 0.97 -8.77
CA TYR A 59 7.96 0.28 -7.52
C TYR A 59 7.54 1.23 -6.39
N MET A 60 8.25 2.35 -6.21
CA MET A 60 7.89 3.37 -5.21
C MET A 60 6.51 3.97 -5.50
N ALA A 61 6.22 4.32 -6.75
CA ALA A 61 4.93 4.87 -7.14
C ALA A 61 3.78 3.87 -6.90
N GLU A 62 4.01 2.59 -7.17
CA GLU A 62 3.04 1.52 -6.87
C GLU A 62 2.82 1.36 -5.36
N PHE A 63 3.91 1.34 -4.59
CA PHE A 63 3.88 1.24 -3.14
C PHE A 63 3.09 2.41 -2.52
N GLU A 64 3.38 3.65 -2.93
CA GLU A 64 2.68 4.86 -2.46
C GLU A 64 1.19 4.81 -2.79
N ARG A 65 0.83 4.36 -3.99
CA ARG A 65 -0.56 4.24 -4.43
C ARG A 65 -1.37 3.26 -3.59
N ILE A 66 -0.75 2.17 -3.12
CA ILE A 66 -1.41 1.20 -2.24
C ILE A 66 -1.41 1.72 -0.79
N ALA A 67 -0.28 2.29 -0.34
CA ALA A 67 -0.12 2.76 1.04
C ALA A 67 -1.05 3.92 1.41
N VAL A 68 -1.51 4.74 0.45
CA VAL A 68 -2.48 5.82 0.71
C VAL A 68 -3.80 5.30 1.31
N PHE A 69 -4.17 4.05 1.01
CA PHE A 69 -5.37 3.40 1.55
C PHE A 69 -5.15 2.77 2.93
N LEU A 70 -3.94 2.89 3.49
CA LEU A 70 -3.54 2.28 4.75
C LEU A 70 -3.10 3.32 5.81
N PRO A 71 -3.91 4.37 6.09
CA PRO A 71 -3.49 5.51 6.94
C PRO A 71 -3.26 5.14 8.41
N HIS A 72 -3.73 3.97 8.85
CA HIS A 72 -3.62 3.50 10.23
C HIS A 72 -2.52 2.46 10.44
N ILE A 73 -1.83 2.04 9.38
CA ILE A 73 -0.75 1.06 9.48
C ILE A 73 0.51 1.76 10.01
N ASN A 74 1.20 1.10 10.94
CA ASN A 74 2.45 1.60 11.50
C ASN A 74 3.49 1.80 10.40
N ILE A 75 4.17 2.94 10.40
CA ILE A 75 5.22 3.28 9.44
C ILE A 75 6.37 2.25 9.41
N GLU A 76 6.65 1.58 10.53
CA GLU A 76 7.64 0.50 10.62
C GLU A 76 7.21 -0.73 9.80
N VAL A 77 5.91 -1.04 9.78
CA VAL A 77 5.34 -2.12 8.96
C VAL A 77 5.43 -1.75 7.48
N LEU A 78 5.18 -0.48 7.13
CA LEU A 78 5.35 0.00 5.77
C LEU A 78 6.82 -0.05 5.33
N GLU A 79 7.76 0.36 6.18
CA GLU A 79 9.20 0.27 5.92
C GLU A 79 9.63 -1.17 5.67
N ASP A 80 9.17 -2.08 6.51
CA ASP A 80 9.50 -3.49 6.40
C ASP A 80 8.90 -4.15 5.14
N ALA A 81 7.63 -3.86 4.82
CA ALA A 81 6.99 -4.29 3.57
C ALA A 81 7.75 -3.73 2.35
N PHE A 82 8.12 -2.44 2.38
CA PHE A 82 8.88 -1.81 1.31
C PHE A 82 10.22 -2.53 1.09
N LEU A 83 10.96 -2.83 2.15
CA LEU A 83 12.24 -3.54 2.08
C LEU A 83 12.08 -4.96 1.56
N ARG A 84 11.05 -5.70 1.97
CA ARG A 84 10.80 -7.07 1.49
C ARG A 84 10.50 -7.10 0.00
N GLY A 85 9.82 -6.09 -0.54
CA GLY A 85 9.48 -6.00 -1.95
C GLY A 85 10.62 -5.51 -2.86
N LEU A 86 11.71 -4.97 -2.33
CA LEU A 86 12.88 -4.60 -3.15
C LEU A 86 13.59 -5.84 -3.71
N LYS A 87 14.26 -5.66 -4.87
CA LYS A 87 15.12 -6.72 -5.43
C LYS A 87 16.24 -7.11 -4.44
N PRO A 88 16.64 -8.40 -4.42
CA PRO A 88 17.57 -8.91 -3.40
C PRO A 88 18.90 -8.16 -3.31
N ASP A 89 19.44 -7.72 -4.44
CA ASP A 89 20.69 -6.96 -4.55
C ASP A 89 20.62 -5.62 -3.80
N ILE A 90 19.57 -4.83 -4.07
CA ILE A 90 19.32 -3.55 -3.40
C ILE A 90 18.96 -3.76 -1.93
N ARG A 91 18.11 -4.76 -1.64
CA ARG A 91 17.68 -5.08 -0.28
C ARG A 91 18.85 -5.43 0.62
N SER A 92 19.83 -6.18 0.12
CA SER A 92 21.01 -6.58 0.88
C SER A 92 21.82 -5.38 1.34
N GLU A 93 21.99 -4.36 0.48
CA GLU A 93 22.74 -3.13 0.81
C GLU A 93 22.05 -2.31 1.90
N LEU A 94 20.71 -2.30 1.94
CA LEU A 94 19.93 -1.53 2.91
C LEU A 94 19.71 -2.25 4.25
N THR A 95 19.67 -3.59 4.25
CA THR A 95 19.32 -4.36 5.45
C THR A 95 20.39 -4.27 6.54
N MET A 96 21.65 -3.99 6.17
CA MET A 96 22.76 -3.81 7.10
C MET A 96 22.62 -2.59 8.02
N HIS A 97 21.72 -1.64 7.71
CA HIS A 97 21.65 -0.34 8.36
C HIS A 97 20.30 -0.04 9.05
N LYS A 98 19.44 -1.05 9.28
CA LYS A 98 18.11 -0.85 9.89
C LYS A 98 18.15 -0.53 11.40
N PRO A 99 17.15 0.20 11.94
CA PRO A 99 16.05 0.87 11.22
C PRO A 99 16.48 2.21 10.61
N LEU A 100 15.96 2.53 9.43
CA LEU A 100 16.29 3.75 8.69
C LEU A 100 15.12 4.74 8.67
N GLY A 101 13.88 4.25 8.83
CA GLY A 101 12.66 4.97 8.54
C GLY A 101 12.28 4.80 7.06
N LEU A 102 10.97 4.73 6.77
CA LEU A 102 10.44 4.51 5.42
C LEU A 102 11.00 5.49 4.38
N ARG A 103 10.97 6.79 4.69
CA ARG A 103 11.44 7.85 3.79
C ARG A 103 12.92 7.68 3.42
N LYS A 104 13.76 7.47 4.43
CA LYS A 104 15.21 7.29 4.25
C LYS A 104 15.51 5.98 3.51
N THR A 105 14.76 4.92 3.79
CA THR A 105 14.85 3.65 3.08
C THR A 105 14.55 3.82 1.58
N MET A 106 13.49 4.55 1.25
CA MET A 106 13.13 4.87 -0.13
C MET A 106 14.25 5.64 -0.84
N ASP A 107 14.77 6.70 -0.23
CA ASP A 107 15.85 7.51 -0.81
C ASP A 107 17.13 6.70 -1.02
N LEU A 108 17.53 5.91 -0.03
CA LEU A 108 18.72 5.06 -0.09
C LEU A 108 18.58 3.93 -1.11
N SER A 109 17.38 3.41 -1.36
CA SER A 109 17.17 2.39 -2.40
C SER A 109 17.57 2.88 -3.79
N ILE A 110 17.32 4.16 -4.09
CA ILE A 110 17.72 4.79 -5.36
C ILE A 110 19.25 4.87 -5.42
N GLN A 111 19.91 5.26 -4.33
CA GLN A 111 21.37 5.37 -4.27
C GLN A 111 22.05 4.01 -4.42
N ALA A 112 21.57 2.99 -3.70
CA ALA A 112 22.02 1.61 -3.81
C ALA A 112 21.96 1.13 -5.27
N LYS A 113 20.85 1.37 -5.97
CA LYS A 113 20.74 1.01 -7.39
C LYS A 113 21.75 1.73 -8.30
N ILE A 114 22.05 3.00 -8.02
CA ILE A 114 23.07 3.75 -8.78
C ILE A 114 24.46 3.14 -8.51
N HIS A 115 24.75 2.85 -7.25
CA HIS A 115 26.01 2.25 -6.83
C HIS A 115 26.23 0.87 -7.46
N LEU A 116 25.24 -0.02 -7.39
CA LEU A 116 25.28 -1.35 -8.01
C LEU A 116 25.48 -1.29 -9.54
N ARG A 117 24.88 -0.30 -10.21
CA ARG A 117 25.10 -0.07 -11.66
C ARG A 117 26.55 0.31 -11.97
N LYS A 118 27.18 1.14 -11.15
CA LYS A 118 28.61 1.50 -11.31
C LYS A 118 29.49 0.28 -11.15
N ILE A 119 29.33 -0.47 -10.05
CA ILE A 119 30.08 -1.71 -9.79
C ILE A 119 29.99 -2.70 -10.94
N ARG A 120 28.79 -2.85 -11.55
CA ARG A 120 28.60 -3.77 -12.68
C ARG A 120 29.31 -3.28 -13.95
N ASN A 121 29.33 -1.97 -14.19
CA ASN A 121 30.00 -1.40 -15.35
C ASN A 121 31.53 -1.44 -15.20
N ASP A 122 32.06 -1.33 -13.99
CA ASP A 122 33.51 -1.37 -13.73
C ASP A 122 34.10 -2.79 -13.83
N ARG A 123 33.24 -3.83 -13.86
CA ARG A 123 33.63 -5.24 -13.98
C ARG A 123 33.53 -5.81 -15.41
N ASN A 124 32.99 -5.04 -16.35
CA ASN A 124 32.84 -5.41 -17.76
C ASN A 124 33.85 -4.64 -18.62
#